data_AF-A0AAU4C6S5-F1
#
_entry.id   AF-A0AAU4C6S5-F1
#
_cell.length_a   1.000
_cell.length_b   1.000
_cell.length_c   1.000
_cell.angle_alpha   90.00
_cell.angle_beta   90.00
_cell.angle_gamma   90.00
#
_symmetry.space_group_name_H-M   'P 1'
#
loop_
_entity.id
_entity.type
_entity.pdbx_description
1 polymer ?
#
loop_
_entity_poly.entity_id
_entity_poly.type
_entity_poly.pdbx_seq_one_letter_code
_entity_poly.pdbx_strand_id
1 'polypeptide(L)'
;MTTPPSDLTLTAVAALWGAVTGALLPRAAYRFSVPPEEEQDENDEQADGPDGPEMPEVPEGREAGGGWLAACPAGHPFRGWLGRAYCRRCADTVAPGALLLPVLTALLCAALAMATGVRPESAVWLALAPVGVLLAVVDIRVRRLPDPLTLPLAVAALALLGLAALLPEHAGDWTTALLGALALGAGYLVLHLVNPGGMAFGDVKLALGMGAVLGWYGWPTVMLGTFAAFLFGALYGGVLFVVGRGGRGTLIAFGPFMLVGTLAGLLVGAYAA
;
A
#
# COMPACT_ATOMS: atom_id res chain seq x y z
N MET A 1 34.14 2.75 0.33
CA MET A 1 33.44 1.75 1.16
C MET A 1 33.06 0.59 0.25
N THR A 2 33.81 -0.51 0.29
CA THR A 2 33.44 -1.75 -0.39
C THR A 2 32.40 -2.45 0.47
N THR A 3 31.18 -2.60 -0.02
CA THR A 3 30.17 -3.43 0.65
C THR A 3 30.71 -4.86 0.77
N PRO A 4 30.60 -5.52 1.93
CA PRO A 4 30.98 -6.91 2.05
C PRO A 4 30.17 -7.77 1.06
N PRO A 5 30.74 -8.89 0.58
CA PRO A 5 30.09 -9.71 -0.46
C PRO A 5 28.70 -10.23 -0.04
N SER A 6 28.45 -10.41 1.26
CA SER A 6 27.14 -10.77 1.83
C SER A 6 26.05 -9.73 1.52
N ASP A 7 26.37 -8.44 1.56
CA ASP A 7 25.39 -7.36 1.39
C ASP A 7 24.99 -7.23 -0.07
N LEU A 8 25.91 -7.50 -0.98
CA LEU A 8 25.65 -7.50 -2.42
C LEU A 8 24.76 -8.69 -2.81
N THR A 9 25.00 -9.86 -2.21
CA THR A 9 24.10 -11.01 -2.39
C THR A 9 22.71 -10.76 -1.83
N LEU A 10 22.58 -10.17 -0.64
CA LEU A 10 21.29 -9.84 -0.05
C LEU A 10 20.52 -8.83 -0.93
N THR A 11 21.20 -7.78 -1.40
CA THR A 11 20.58 -6.75 -2.25
C THR A 11 20.08 -7.35 -3.56
N ALA A 12 20.85 -8.25 -4.19
CA ALA A 12 20.44 -8.93 -5.41
C ALA A 12 19.23 -9.86 -5.18
N VAL A 13 19.24 -10.64 -4.09
CA VAL A 13 18.11 -11.50 -3.70
C VAL A 13 16.87 -10.67 -3.38
N ALA A 14 17.02 -9.56 -2.68
CA ALA A 14 15.94 -8.62 -2.36
C ALA A 14 15.34 -7.98 -3.61
N ALA A 15 16.18 -7.54 -4.56
CA ALA A 15 15.73 -7.00 -5.83
C ALA A 15 14.96 -8.04 -6.65
N LEU A 16 15.46 -9.29 -6.70
CA LEU A 16 14.78 -10.39 -7.38
C LEU A 16 13.44 -10.71 -6.72
N TRP A 17 13.40 -10.80 -5.39
CA TRP A 17 12.18 -10.99 -4.61
C TRP A 17 11.16 -9.89 -4.90
N GLY A 18 11.60 -8.62 -4.88
CA GLY A 18 10.78 -7.48 -5.21
C GLY A 18 10.24 -7.55 -6.64
N ALA A 19 11.06 -7.92 -7.63
CA ALA A 19 10.62 -8.07 -9.01
C ALA A 19 9.57 -9.18 -9.19
N VAL A 20 9.80 -10.35 -8.56
CA VAL A 20 8.88 -11.49 -8.62
C VAL A 20 7.55 -11.15 -7.96
N THR A 21 7.57 -10.62 -6.73
CA THR A 21 6.36 -10.24 -6.01
C THR A 21 5.60 -9.12 -6.73
N GLY A 22 6.30 -8.10 -7.23
CA GLY A 22 5.71 -7.01 -8.00
C GLY A 22 5.07 -7.45 -9.33
N ALA A 23 5.58 -8.50 -9.96
CA ALA A 23 4.96 -9.09 -11.15
C ALA A 23 3.64 -9.84 -10.86
N LEU A 24 3.42 -10.21 -9.58
CA LEU A 24 2.20 -10.88 -9.12
C LEU A 24 1.12 -9.90 -8.62
N LEU A 25 1.48 -8.65 -8.32
CA LEU A 25 0.58 -7.61 -7.83
C LEU A 25 -0.52 -7.14 -8.80
N PRO A 26 -0.34 -7.08 -10.15
CA PRO A 26 -1.32 -6.46 -11.04
C PRO A 26 -2.72 -7.05 -10.94
N ARG A 27 -2.85 -8.37 -10.77
CA ARG A 27 -4.15 -9.04 -10.58
C ARG A 27 -4.79 -8.65 -9.26
N ALA A 28 -4.03 -8.67 -8.16
CA ALA A 28 -4.55 -8.25 -6.86
C ALA A 28 -4.99 -6.78 -6.91
N ALA A 29 -4.15 -5.90 -7.45
CA ALA A 29 -4.45 -4.48 -7.61
C ALA A 29 -5.73 -4.25 -8.42
N TYR A 30 -6.00 -5.08 -9.44
CA TYR A 30 -7.24 -5.05 -10.20
C TYR A 30 -8.44 -5.49 -9.35
N ARG A 31 -8.33 -6.59 -8.61
CA ARG A 31 -9.45 -7.08 -7.78
C ARG A 31 -9.87 -6.08 -6.70
N PHE A 32 -8.89 -5.40 -6.11
CA PHE A 32 -9.10 -4.41 -5.07
C PHE A 32 -9.53 -3.04 -5.61
N SER A 33 -9.47 -2.81 -6.93
CA SER A 33 -9.87 -1.53 -7.52
C SER A 33 -11.37 -1.49 -7.86
N VAL A 34 -12.23 -1.68 -6.85
CA VAL A 34 -13.69 -1.54 -7.00
C VAL A 34 -14.06 -0.05 -6.87
N PRO A 35 -14.72 0.58 -7.85
CA PRO A 35 -15.13 1.98 -7.74
C PRO A 35 -16.07 2.22 -6.53
N PRO A 36 -16.11 3.45 -6.00
CA PRO A 36 -16.98 3.80 -4.88
C PRO A 36 -18.46 3.79 -5.29
N GLU A 37 -19.35 3.48 -4.35
CA GLU A 37 -20.81 3.34 -4.57
C GLU A 37 -21.42 4.59 -5.24
N GLU A 38 -20.99 5.80 -4.88
CA GLU A 38 -21.47 7.06 -5.49
C GLU A 38 -21.11 7.18 -6.98
N GLU A 39 -19.87 6.84 -7.37
CA GLU A 39 -19.49 6.80 -8.79
C GLU A 39 -20.20 5.64 -9.52
N GLN A 40 -20.57 4.59 -8.79
CA GLN A 40 -21.28 3.44 -9.34
C GLN A 40 -22.73 3.79 -9.68
N ASP A 41 -23.43 4.45 -8.75
CA ASP A 41 -24.80 4.92 -8.94
C ASP A 41 -24.88 5.95 -10.09
N GLU A 42 -23.93 6.88 -10.19
CA GLU A 42 -23.83 7.81 -11.32
C GLU A 42 -23.58 7.10 -12.66
N ASN A 43 -22.71 6.09 -12.69
CA ASN A 43 -22.42 5.33 -13.91
C ASN A 43 -23.58 4.43 -14.32
N ASP A 44 -24.29 3.83 -13.36
CA ASP A 44 -25.47 3.00 -13.60
C ASP A 44 -26.63 3.87 -14.13
N GLU A 45 -26.83 5.06 -13.57
CA GLU A 45 -27.83 6.03 -14.05
C GLU A 45 -27.47 6.60 -15.43
N GLN A 46 -26.17 6.77 -15.73
CA GLN A 46 -25.68 7.16 -17.05
C GLN A 46 -25.83 6.03 -18.08
N ALA A 47 -25.70 4.77 -17.68
CA ALA A 47 -25.85 3.59 -18.52
C ALA A 47 -27.32 3.26 -18.85
N ASP A 48 -28.26 3.56 -17.95
CA ASP A 48 -29.72 3.47 -18.20
C ASP A 48 -30.26 4.66 -19.02
N GLY A 49 -29.42 5.63 -19.37
CA GLY A 49 -29.75 6.74 -20.25
C GLY A 49 -29.96 6.32 -21.72
N PRO A 50 -30.70 7.12 -22.52
CA PRO A 50 -31.07 6.77 -23.90
C PRO A 50 -29.89 6.62 -24.88
N ASP A 51 -28.70 7.10 -24.51
CA ASP A 51 -27.45 7.02 -25.29
C ASP A 51 -26.39 6.11 -24.61
N GLY A 52 -26.77 5.35 -23.59
CA GLY A 52 -25.86 4.43 -22.89
C GLY A 52 -25.38 3.31 -23.82
N PRO A 53 -24.09 2.89 -23.76
CA PRO A 53 -23.66 1.70 -24.48
C PRO A 53 -24.44 0.49 -23.97
N GLU A 54 -24.99 -0.34 -24.87
CA GLU A 54 -25.57 -1.65 -24.50
C GLU A 54 -24.48 -2.48 -23.81
N MET A 55 -24.53 -2.47 -22.48
CA MET A 55 -23.64 -3.28 -21.66
C MET A 55 -24.03 -4.74 -21.86
N PRO A 56 -23.07 -5.65 -22.12
CA PRO A 56 -23.39 -7.07 -22.14
C PRO A 56 -24.06 -7.45 -20.82
N GLU A 57 -25.24 -8.07 -20.89
CA GLU A 57 -26.01 -8.53 -19.72
C GLU A 57 -25.04 -9.14 -18.71
N VAL A 58 -24.91 -8.50 -17.54
CA VAL A 58 -24.07 -9.00 -16.46
C VAL A 58 -24.61 -10.38 -16.11
N PRO A 59 -23.88 -11.48 -16.40
CA PRO A 59 -24.41 -12.80 -16.14
C PRO A 59 -24.62 -12.90 -14.64
N GLU A 60 -25.84 -13.27 -14.26
CA GLU A 60 -26.31 -13.38 -12.89
C GLU A 60 -25.46 -14.41 -12.14
N GLY A 61 -24.35 -13.91 -11.59
CA GLY A 61 -23.25 -14.65 -11.00
C GLY A 61 -22.52 -13.78 -9.98
N ARG A 62 -23.29 -12.91 -9.32
CA ARG A 62 -22.91 -12.17 -8.11
C ARG A 62 -22.69 -13.21 -7.02
N GLU A 63 -21.45 -13.62 -6.77
CA GLU A 63 -21.14 -14.21 -5.47
C GLU A 63 -21.47 -13.15 -4.41
N ALA A 64 -22.33 -13.54 -3.47
CA ALA A 64 -22.86 -12.69 -2.43
C ALA A 64 -21.73 -12.10 -1.55
N GLY A 65 -21.63 -10.77 -1.49
CA GLY A 65 -20.73 -10.05 -0.57
C GLY A 65 -19.81 -9.04 -1.28
N GLY A 66 -20.35 -7.86 -1.59
CA GLY A 66 -19.68 -6.77 -2.28
C GLY A 66 -18.38 -6.31 -1.64
N GLY A 67 -17.27 -6.41 -2.40
CA GLY A 67 -15.98 -5.85 -1.97
C GLY A 67 -14.83 -5.99 -2.98
N TRP A 68 -14.89 -6.91 -3.96
CA TRP A 68 -13.79 -7.17 -4.90
C TRP A 68 -14.27 -7.49 -6.33
N LEU A 69 -13.48 -7.12 -7.35
CA LEU A 69 -13.72 -7.53 -8.74
C LEU A 69 -13.34 -9.01 -8.95
N ALA A 70 -14.35 -9.84 -9.28
CA ALA A 70 -14.17 -11.26 -9.54
C ALA A 70 -13.99 -11.61 -11.02
N ALA A 71 -14.40 -10.71 -11.92
CA ALA A 71 -14.45 -10.92 -13.36
C ALA A 71 -13.76 -9.77 -14.14
N CYS A 72 -13.45 -10.05 -15.40
CA CYS A 72 -13.03 -9.09 -16.42
C CYS A 72 -14.21 -8.17 -16.80
N PRO A 73 -14.01 -6.99 -17.42
CA PRO A 73 -15.11 -6.16 -17.92
C PRO A 73 -16.05 -6.90 -18.89
N ALA A 74 -15.55 -7.95 -19.57
CA ALA A 74 -16.34 -8.83 -20.43
C ALA A 74 -16.99 -10.02 -19.69
N GLY A 75 -17.09 -10.01 -18.36
CA GLY A 75 -17.76 -11.04 -17.56
C GLY A 75 -16.98 -12.34 -17.32
N HIS A 76 -15.73 -12.45 -17.79
CA HIS A 76 -14.94 -13.67 -17.62
C HIS A 76 -14.35 -13.81 -16.20
N PRO A 77 -14.54 -14.95 -15.49
CA PRO A 77 -14.09 -15.12 -14.12
C PRO A 77 -12.56 -15.27 -14.01
N PHE A 78 -11.98 -14.61 -13.01
CA PHE A 78 -10.56 -14.77 -12.66
C PHE A 78 -10.37 -15.85 -11.58
N ARG A 79 -9.55 -16.87 -11.86
CA ARG A 79 -9.09 -17.83 -10.83
C ARG A 79 -7.81 -17.35 -10.14
N GLY A 80 -7.76 -17.38 -8.80
CA GLY A 80 -6.56 -17.03 -8.01
C GLY A 80 -6.31 -15.52 -7.80
N TRP A 81 -5.64 -15.17 -6.71
CA TRP A 81 -5.44 -13.78 -6.24
C TRP A 81 -4.23 -13.07 -6.87
N LEU A 82 -3.16 -13.83 -7.13
CA LEU A 82 -1.88 -13.32 -7.60
C LEU A 82 -1.64 -13.65 -9.08
N GLY A 83 -0.94 -12.77 -9.79
CA GLY A 83 -0.52 -12.98 -11.17
C GLY A 83 -0.72 -11.78 -12.08
N ARG A 84 -0.58 -12.00 -13.38
CA ARG A 84 -0.87 -10.97 -14.38
C ARG A 84 -2.38 -10.70 -14.42
N ALA A 85 -2.75 -9.42 -14.54
CA ALA A 85 -4.10 -8.98 -14.84
C ALA A 85 -4.41 -9.22 -16.33
N TYR A 86 -4.39 -10.49 -16.75
CA TYR A 86 -4.58 -10.90 -18.14
C TYR A 86 -5.79 -11.82 -18.24
N CYS A 87 -6.73 -11.47 -19.10
CA CYS A 87 -7.85 -12.34 -19.43
C CYS A 87 -7.50 -13.18 -20.66
N ARG A 88 -7.36 -14.50 -20.51
CA ARG A 88 -7.05 -15.41 -21.64
C ARG A 88 -8.11 -15.39 -22.74
N ARG A 89 -9.35 -15.08 -22.38
CA ARG A 89 -10.50 -15.16 -23.31
C ARG A 89 -10.72 -13.86 -24.09
N CYS A 90 -10.41 -12.71 -23.49
CA CYS A 90 -10.37 -11.43 -24.20
C CYS A 90 -9.03 -11.19 -24.90
N ALA A 91 -8.00 -11.98 -24.57
CA ALA A 91 -6.62 -11.75 -24.98
C ALA A 91 -6.02 -10.38 -24.58
N ASP A 92 -6.66 -9.68 -23.62
CA ASP A 92 -6.30 -8.34 -23.20
C ASP A 92 -5.78 -8.27 -21.75
N THR A 93 -4.88 -7.32 -21.53
CA THR A 93 -4.43 -6.92 -20.18
C THR A 93 -5.40 -5.90 -19.59
N VAL A 94 -5.98 -6.25 -18.45
CA VAL A 94 -7.05 -5.49 -17.81
C VAL A 94 -6.51 -4.36 -16.90
N ALA A 95 -5.23 -4.39 -16.58
CA ALA A 95 -4.56 -3.30 -15.84
C ALA A 95 -3.24 -2.90 -16.52
N PRO A 96 -3.09 -1.64 -16.94
CA PRO A 96 -1.79 -1.10 -17.37
C PRO A 96 -0.83 -0.98 -16.17
N GLY A 97 0.47 -1.15 -16.41
CA GLY A 97 1.52 -1.07 -15.36
C GLY A 97 2.31 -2.36 -15.12
N ALA A 98 2.21 -3.36 -16.01
CA ALA A 98 2.86 -4.68 -15.87
C ALA A 98 4.39 -4.63 -15.66
N LEU A 99 5.06 -3.56 -16.09
CA LEU A 99 6.50 -3.37 -15.88
C LEU A 99 6.82 -2.37 -14.75
N LEU A 100 5.93 -1.42 -14.46
CA LEU A 100 6.19 -0.39 -13.46
C LEU A 100 6.15 -0.97 -12.04
N LEU A 101 5.14 -1.80 -11.73
CA LEU A 101 5.04 -2.44 -10.41
C LEU A 101 6.27 -3.29 -10.06
N PRO A 102 6.73 -4.25 -10.90
CA PRO A 102 7.91 -5.05 -10.57
C PRO A 102 9.20 -4.24 -10.46
N VAL A 103 9.37 -3.18 -11.26
CA VAL A 103 10.53 -2.30 -11.14
C VAL A 103 10.49 -1.52 -9.83
N LEU A 104 9.33 -0.93 -9.49
CA LEU A 104 9.17 -0.16 -8.26
C LEU A 104 9.39 -1.03 -7.01
N THR A 105 8.78 -2.23 -6.95
CA THR A 105 8.97 -3.15 -5.82
C THR A 105 10.40 -3.68 -5.75
N ALA A 106 11.05 -3.95 -6.88
CA ALA A 106 12.46 -4.37 -6.91
C ALA A 106 13.37 -3.29 -6.34
N LEU A 107 13.21 -2.04 -6.78
CA LEU A 107 13.99 -0.90 -6.28
C LEU A 107 13.73 -0.65 -4.79
N LEU A 108 12.47 -0.75 -4.35
CA LEU A 108 12.09 -0.61 -2.95
C LEU A 108 12.74 -1.67 -2.07
N CYS A 109 12.63 -2.94 -2.45
CA CYS A 109 13.25 -4.05 -1.73
C CYS A 109 14.78 -3.94 -1.71
N ALA A 110 15.40 -3.54 -2.83
CA ALA A 110 16.83 -3.31 -2.90
C ALA A 110 17.27 -2.17 -1.96
N ALA A 111 16.55 -1.04 -1.95
CA ALA A 111 16.84 0.08 -1.08
C ALA A 111 16.74 -0.29 0.41
N LEU A 112 15.68 -1.03 0.78
CA LEU A 112 15.50 -1.51 2.15
C LEU A 112 16.60 -2.48 2.57
N ALA A 113 16.95 -3.44 1.70
CA ALA A 113 18.04 -4.38 1.94
C ALA A 113 19.41 -3.69 2.08
N MET A 114 19.69 -2.66 1.27
CA MET A 114 20.92 -1.87 1.39
C MET A 114 20.96 -1.02 2.67
N ALA A 115 19.82 -0.53 3.13
CA ALA A 115 19.75 0.27 4.35
C ALA A 115 19.84 -0.59 5.61
N THR A 116 19.21 -1.77 5.62
CA THR A 116 19.24 -2.64 6.80
C THR A 116 20.40 -3.61 6.84
N GLY A 117 20.96 -4.04 5.72
CA GLY A 117 21.94 -5.13 5.71
C GLY A 117 21.38 -6.47 6.20
N VAL A 118 22.26 -7.39 6.58
CA VAL A 118 21.96 -8.79 6.95
C VAL A 118 21.43 -8.89 8.39
N ARG A 119 20.28 -8.25 8.65
CA ARG A 119 19.66 -8.14 9.97
C ARG A 119 18.28 -8.80 9.93
N PRO A 120 17.77 -9.38 11.03
CA PRO A 120 16.52 -10.14 11.00
C PRO A 120 15.31 -9.31 10.54
N GLU A 121 15.29 -8.00 10.83
CA GLU A 121 14.25 -7.08 10.36
C GLU A 121 14.22 -6.90 8.83
N SER A 122 15.32 -7.16 8.11
CA SER A 122 15.35 -7.07 6.66
C SER A 122 14.33 -8.01 6.00
N ALA A 123 14.16 -9.22 6.55
CA ALA A 123 13.16 -10.16 6.07
C ALA A 123 11.73 -9.63 6.28
N VAL A 124 11.49 -8.91 7.37
CA VAL A 124 10.20 -8.26 7.65
C VAL A 124 9.91 -7.17 6.63
N TRP A 125 10.90 -6.31 6.33
CA TRP A 125 10.74 -5.26 5.32
C TRP A 125 10.49 -5.82 3.92
N LEU A 126 11.19 -6.90 3.53
CA LEU A 126 10.98 -7.57 2.25
C LEU A 126 9.61 -8.26 2.14
N ALA A 127 9.04 -8.70 3.26
CA ALA A 127 7.68 -9.25 3.30
C ALA A 127 6.60 -8.15 3.22
N LEU A 128 6.81 -7.01 3.89
CA LEU A 128 5.83 -5.93 3.97
C LEU A 128 5.86 -5.00 2.73
N ALA A 129 7.02 -4.79 2.11
CA ALA A 129 7.19 -3.85 1.00
C ALA A 129 6.26 -4.12 -0.20
N PRO A 130 6.09 -5.36 -0.71
CA PRO A 130 5.16 -5.63 -1.80
C PRO A 130 3.70 -5.32 -1.44
N VAL A 131 3.31 -5.55 -0.18
CA VAL A 131 1.95 -5.25 0.31
C VAL A 131 1.76 -3.74 0.43
N GLY A 132 2.77 -3.00 0.89
CA GLY A 132 2.75 -1.53 0.89
C GLY A 132 2.59 -0.95 -0.51
N VAL A 133 3.31 -1.47 -1.51
CA VAL A 133 3.16 -1.04 -2.91
C VAL A 133 1.76 -1.36 -3.45
N LEU A 134 1.23 -2.54 -3.14
CA LEU A 134 -0.15 -2.91 -3.50
C LEU A 134 -1.16 -1.92 -2.92
N LEU A 135 -1.03 -1.59 -1.63
CA LEU A 135 -1.90 -0.62 -0.95
C LEU A 135 -1.78 0.78 -1.57
N ALA A 136 -0.57 1.25 -1.90
CA ALA A 136 -0.38 2.53 -2.58
C ALA A 136 -1.08 2.57 -3.94
N VAL A 137 -0.95 1.49 -4.74
CA VAL A 137 -1.59 1.41 -6.06
C VAL A 137 -3.11 1.38 -5.94
N VAL A 138 -3.64 0.62 -4.99
CA VAL A 138 -5.10 0.54 -4.74
C VAL A 138 -5.62 1.90 -4.28
N ASP A 139 -4.92 2.58 -3.37
CA ASP A 139 -5.34 3.90 -2.87
C ASP A 139 -5.28 4.97 -3.97
N ILE A 140 -4.27 4.97 -4.83
CA ILE A 140 -4.21 5.90 -5.98
C ILE A 140 -5.38 5.66 -6.95
N ARG A 141 -5.79 4.40 -7.16
CA ARG A 141 -6.82 4.08 -8.16
C ARG A 141 -8.24 4.25 -7.65
N VAL A 142 -8.49 4.00 -6.38
CA VAL A 142 -9.86 3.94 -5.83
C VAL A 142 -10.06 4.83 -4.61
N ARG A 143 -9.00 5.42 -4.06
CA ARG A 143 -9.07 6.29 -2.87
C ARG A 143 -9.72 5.60 -1.67
N ARG A 144 -9.59 4.26 -1.62
CA ARG A 144 -10.17 3.41 -0.59
C ARG A 144 -9.17 2.31 -0.23
N LEU A 145 -8.79 2.25 1.05
CA LEU A 145 -7.94 1.17 1.54
C LEU A 145 -8.79 -0.04 1.94
N PRO A 146 -8.50 -1.23 1.40
CA PRO A 146 -9.22 -2.44 1.76
C PRO A 146 -8.81 -2.90 3.18
N ASP A 147 -9.79 -2.90 4.08
CA ASP A 147 -9.71 -3.44 5.44
C ASP A 147 -9.00 -4.80 5.58
N PRO A 148 -9.25 -5.79 4.71
CA PRO A 148 -8.60 -7.09 4.82
C PRO A 148 -7.14 -7.11 4.36
N LEU A 149 -6.55 -5.98 3.95
CA LEU A 149 -5.09 -5.88 3.81
C LEU A 149 -4.45 -5.04 4.91
N THR A 150 -5.09 -3.97 5.37
CA THR A 150 -4.48 -3.03 6.32
C THR A 150 -4.34 -3.62 7.72
N LEU A 151 -5.38 -4.27 8.25
CA LEU A 151 -5.33 -4.93 9.55
C LEU A 151 -4.35 -6.11 9.60
N PRO A 152 -4.39 -7.08 8.66
CA PRO A 152 -3.41 -8.16 8.69
C PRO A 152 -2.00 -7.66 8.44
N LEU A 153 -1.80 -6.55 7.71
CA LEU A 153 -0.47 -5.94 7.59
C LEU A 153 0.03 -5.41 8.94
N ALA A 154 -0.81 -4.73 9.72
CA ALA A 154 -0.42 -4.25 11.05
C ALA A 154 -0.11 -5.43 12.00
N VAL A 155 -0.94 -6.47 11.99
CA VAL A 155 -0.72 -7.68 12.80
C VAL A 155 0.54 -8.42 12.36
N ALA A 156 0.73 -8.60 11.05
CA ALA A 156 1.91 -9.26 10.50
C ALA A 156 3.19 -8.46 10.82
N ALA A 157 3.15 -7.12 10.74
CA ALA A 157 4.28 -6.29 11.12
C ALA A 157 4.68 -6.52 12.58
N LEU A 158 3.76 -6.43 13.53
CA LEU A 158 4.06 -6.64 14.95
C LEU A 158 4.49 -8.08 15.26
N ALA A 159 3.87 -9.08 14.62
CA ALA A 159 4.22 -10.49 14.82
C ALA A 159 5.61 -10.82 14.27
N LEU A 160 5.92 -10.37 13.05
CA LEU A 160 7.22 -10.60 12.41
C LEU A 160 8.33 -9.82 13.11
N LEU A 161 8.08 -8.59 13.55
CA LEU A 161 9.03 -7.84 14.38
C LEU A 161 9.22 -8.48 15.75
N GLY A 162 8.17 -9.06 16.33
CA GLY A 162 8.28 -9.84 17.57
C GLY A 162 9.18 -11.06 17.39
N LEU A 163 9.05 -11.77 16.26
CA LEU A 163 9.96 -12.87 15.92
C LEU A 163 11.39 -12.40 15.65
N ALA A 164 11.55 -11.26 14.96
CA ALA A 164 12.86 -10.66 14.70
C ALA A 164 13.57 -10.25 16.00
N ALA A 165 12.82 -9.79 17.02
CA ALA A 165 13.35 -9.44 18.33
C ALA A 165 13.87 -10.66 19.13
N LEU A 166 13.50 -11.88 18.74
CA LEU A 166 14.03 -13.12 19.35
C LEU A 166 15.37 -13.55 18.75
N LEU A 167 15.78 -12.96 17.62
CA LEU A 167 17.00 -13.31 16.92
C LEU A 167 18.15 -12.37 17.31
N PRO A 168 19.40 -12.87 17.42
CA PRO A 168 20.54 -12.01 17.73
C PRO A 168 20.77 -10.94 16.65
N GLU A 169 21.36 -9.81 17.04
CA GLU A 169 21.73 -8.67 16.19
C GLU A 169 20.60 -7.81 15.61
N HIS A 170 19.38 -7.91 16.15
CA HIS A 170 18.32 -6.93 15.91
C HIS A 170 18.72 -5.53 16.43
N ALA A 171 18.22 -4.44 15.82
CA ALA A 171 18.53 -3.07 16.27
C ALA A 171 17.37 -2.47 17.03
N GLY A 172 16.17 -2.86 16.61
CA GLY A 172 14.97 -2.25 17.11
C GLY A 172 14.51 -2.86 18.41
N ASP A 173 13.51 -2.20 18.97
CA ASP A 173 12.78 -2.65 20.13
C ASP A 173 11.32 -2.91 19.73
N TRP A 174 10.82 -4.07 20.12
CA TRP A 174 9.43 -4.45 19.87
C TRP A 174 8.45 -3.59 20.69
N THR A 175 8.84 -3.14 21.88
CA THR A 175 7.98 -2.31 22.72
C THR A 175 7.77 -0.93 22.10
N THR A 176 8.80 -0.33 21.51
CA THR A 176 8.68 0.93 20.78
C THR A 176 7.92 0.76 19.48
N ALA A 177 8.00 -0.40 18.81
CA ALA A 177 7.14 -0.74 17.68
C ALA A 177 5.66 -0.79 18.09
N LEU A 178 5.33 -1.47 19.18
CA LEU A 178 3.96 -1.53 19.70
C LEU A 178 3.44 -0.14 20.10
N LEU A 179 4.24 0.63 20.85
CA LEU A 179 3.88 1.98 21.25
C LEU A 179 3.76 2.93 20.05
N GLY A 180 4.63 2.80 19.05
CA GLY A 180 4.56 3.55 17.80
C GLY A 180 3.28 3.26 17.02
N ALA A 181 2.89 1.98 16.93
CA ALA A 181 1.64 1.55 16.32
C ALA A 181 0.43 2.17 17.03
N LEU A 182 0.36 2.05 18.36
CA LEU A 182 -0.72 2.61 19.16
C LEU A 182 -0.78 4.13 19.09
N ALA A 183 0.37 4.81 19.17
CA ALA A 183 0.43 6.27 19.12
C ALA A 183 -0.02 6.81 17.76
N LEU A 184 0.46 6.24 16.66
CA LEU A 184 0.04 6.66 15.32
C LEU A 184 -1.42 6.28 15.04
N GLY A 185 -1.83 5.07 15.37
CA GLY A 185 -3.22 4.64 15.24
C GLY A 185 -4.18 5.54 16.03
N ALA A 186 -3.86 5.85 17.28
CA ALA A 186 -4.66 6.76 18.11
C ALA A 186 -4.66 8.19 17.56
N GLY A 187 -3.50 8.71 17.13
CA GLY A 187 -3.39 10.04 16.55
C GLY A 187 -4.26 10.20 15.30
N TYR A 188 -4.18 9.25 14.36
CA TYR A 188 -5.02 9.26 13.15
C TYR A 188 -6.49 9.01 13.47
N LEU A 189 -6.80 8.18 14.47
CA LEU A 189 -8.18 8.00 14.93
C LEU A 189 -8.77 9.30 15.46
N VAL A 190 -8.02 10.06 16.26
CA VAL A 190 -8.45 11.38 16.74
C VAL A 190 -8.68 12.33 15.58
N LEU A 191 -7.78 12.37 14.59
CA LEU A 191 -7.96 13.20 13.39
C LEU A 191 -9.23 12.82 12.62
N HIS A 192 -9.49 11.52 12.46
CA HIS A 192 -10.71 11.02 11.83
C HIS A 192 -11.97 11.38 12.62
N LEU A 193 -11.95 11.31 13.95
CA LEU A 193 -13.09 11.68 14.79
C LEU A 193 -13.37 13.19 14.79
N VAL A 194 -12.32 14.01 14.70
CA VAL A 194 -12.46 15.48 14.61
C VAL A 194 -12.95 15.92 13.22
N ASN A 195 -12.46 15.27 12.16
CA ASN A 195 -12.85 15.59 10.80
C ASN A 195 -13.10 14.30 9.96
N PRO A 196 -14.27 13.67 10.13
CA PRO A 196 -14.58 12.40 9.45
C PRO A 196 -14.69 12.56 7.93
N GLY A 197 -15.02 13.76 7.43
CA GLY A 197 -15.04 14.07 6.01
C GLY A 197 -13.66 14.38 5.40
N GLY A 198 -12.64 14.62 6.24
CA GLY A 198 -11.30 14.98 5.79
C GLY A 198 -10.29 13.83 5.75
N MET A 199 -10.55 12.72 6.45
CA MET A 199 -9.63 11.59 6.57
C MET A 199 -10.38 10.27 6.51
N ALA A 200 -9.94 9.35 5.65
CA ALA A 200 -10.56 8.05 5.51
C ALA A 200 -10.22 7.15 6.69
N PHE A 201 -11.18 6.32 7.14
CA PHE A 201 -10.92 5.34 8.20
C PHE A 201 -9.85 4.30 7.80
N GLY A 202 -9.63 4.11 6.50
CA GLY A 202 -8.55 3.28 5.97
C GLY A 202 -7.15 3.80 6.34
N ASP A 203 -6.97 5.12 6.42
CA ASP A 203 -5.69 5.74 6.80
C ASP A 203 -5.34 5.45 8.26
N VAL A 204 -6.34 5.44 9.15
CA VAL A 204 -6.17 5.08 10.56
C VAL A 204 -5.61 3.66 10.71
N LYS A 205 -6.12 2.72 9.90
CA LYS A 205 -5.65 1.32 9.91
C LYS A 205 -4.25 1.18 9.34
N LEU A 206 -3.95 1.92 8.27
CA LEU A 206 -2.61 1.96 7.71
C LEU A 206 -1.60 2.56 8.71
N ALA A 207 -2.00 3.59 9.46
CA ALA A 207 -1.18 4.22 10.49
C ALA A 207 -0.76 3.26 11.61
N LEU A 208 -1.59 2.27 11.98
CA LEU A 208 -1.20 1.21 12.91
C LEU A 208 0.01 0.41 12.40
N GLY A 209 -0.05 -0.04 11.14
CA GLY A 209 1.04 -0.80 10.52
C GLY A 209 2.30 0.05 10.34
N MET A 210 2.15 1.28 9.85
CA MET A 210 3.26 2.21 9.67
C MET A 210 3.91 2.60 11.01
N GLY A 211 3.12 2.75 12.06
CA GLY A 211 3.63 3.01 13.40
C GLY A 211 4.40 1.85 14.00
N ALA A 212 4.02 0.59 13.70
CA ALA A 212 4.83 -0.57 14.08
C ALA A 212 6.20 -0.56 13.37
N VAL A 213 6.18 -0.32 12.06
CA VAL A 213 7.38 -0.28 11.22
C VAL A 213 8.34 0.83 11.66
N LEU A 214 7.84 2.05 11.85
CA LEU A 214 8.65 3.19 12.26
C LEU A 214 9.09 3.10 13.72
N GLY A 215 8.21 2.62 14.60
CA GLY A 215 8.47 2.47 16.03
C GLY A 215 9.56 1.46 16.34
N TRP A 216 9.84 0.51 15.45
CA TRP A 216 10.96 -0.43 15.58
C TRP A 216 12.29 0.29 15.82
N TYR A 217 12.56 1.36 15.06
CA TYR A 217 13.79 2.17 15.18
C TYR A 217 13.68 3.33 16.19
N GLY A 218 12.56 3.41 16.91
CA GLY A 218 12.34 4.37 18.00
C GLY A 218 11.46 5.58 17.64
N TRP A 219 11.37 6.52 18.58
CA TRP A 219 10.54 7.72 18.42
C TRP A 219 11.03 8.71 17.36
N PRO A 220 12.34 8.94 17.16
CA PRO A 220 12.82 9.86 16.12
C PRO A 220 12.36 9.45 14.72
N THR A 221 12.33 8.15 14.42
CA THR A 221 11.89 7.61 13.13
C THR A 221 10.38 7.71 12.96
N VAL A 222 9.60 7.49 14.02
CA VAL A 222 8.15 7.76 14.02
C VAL A 222 7.88 9.22 13.69
N MET A 223 8.56 10.15 14.36
CA MET A 223 8.39 11.59 14.12
C MET A 223 8.80 11.98 12.70
N LEU A 224 9.96 11.51 12.23
CA LEU A 224 10.46 11.80 10.89
C LEU A 224 9.51 11.27 9.81
N GLY A 225 9.09 10.00 9.91
CA GLY A 225 8.22 9.39 8.91
C GLY A 225 6.83 10.03 8.88
N THR A 226 6.28 10.36 10.05
CA THR A 226 5.00 11.06 10.18
C THR A 226 5.08 12.47 9.61
N PHE A 227 6.12 13.23 9.97
CA PHE A 227 6.35 14.57 9.44
C PHE A 227 6.54 14.55 7.91
N ALA A 228 7.32 13.61 7.40
CA ALA A 228 7.52 13.44 5.96
C ALA A 228 6.20 13.14 5.24
N ALA A 229 5.35 12.28 5.81
CA ALA A 229 4.02 11.98 5.26
C ALA A 229 3.15 13.24 5.14
N PHE A 230 3.06 14.03 6.21
CA PHE A 230 2.32 15.30 6.19
C PHE A 230 2.93 16.32 5.24
N LEU A 231 4.26 16.41 5.17
CA LEU A 231 4.96 17.33 4.28
C LEU A 231 4.68 17.00 2.80
N PHE A 232 4.78 15.73 2.40
CA PHE A 232 4.48 15.31 1.04
C PHE A 232 3.00 15.48 0.70
N GLY A 233 2.09 15.14 1.62
CA GLY A 233 0.67 15.38 1.45
C GLY A 233 0.33 16.88 1.31
N ALA A 234 0.92 17.73 2.14
CA ALA A 234 0.74 19.18 2.08
C ALA A 234 1.30 19.79 0.78
N LEU A 235 2.48 19.33 0.33
CA LEU A 235 3.06 19.79 -0.93
C LEU A 235 2.17 19.41 -2.11
N TYR A 236 1.68 18.18 -2.15
CA TYR A 236 0.78 17.71 -3.20
C TYR A 236 -0.55 18.46 -3.19
N GLY A 237 -1.19 18.61 -2.02
CA GLY A 237 -2.41 19.39 -1.85
C GLY A 237 -2.22 20.86 -2.24
N GLY A 238 -1.08 21.46 -1.90
CA GLY A 238 -0.71 22.81 -2.29
C GLY A 238 -0.56 22.97 -3.80
N VAL A 239 0.11 22.04 -4.48
CA VAL A 239 0.21 22.02 -5.95
C VAL A 239 -1.16 21.91 -6.60
N LEU A 240 -2.03 21.03 -6.11
CA LEU A 240 -3.42 20.89 -6.60
C LEU A 240 -4.23 22.17 -6.42
N PHE A 241 -4.06 22.85 -5.29
CA PHE A 241 -4.69 24.13 -5.01
C PHE A 241 -4.22 25.22 -5.98
N VAL A 242 -2.91 25.32 -6.22
CA VAL A 242 -2.32 26.29 -7.17
C VAL A 242 -2.77 26.02 -8.61
N VAL A 243 -2.89 24.76 -9.02
CA VAL A 243 -3.33 24.36 -10.36
C VAL A 243 -4.85 24.51 -10.55
N GLY A 244 -5.60 24.90 -9.51
CA GLY A 244 -7.05 25.09 -9.59
C GLY A 244 -7.83 23.78 -9.74
N ARG A 245 -7.19 22.64 -9.48
CA ARG A 245 -7.80 21.30 -9.49
C ARG A 245 -8.28 20.83 -8.11
N GLY A 246 -7.99 21.60 -7.06
CA GLY A 246 -8.50 21.36 -5.70
C GLY A 246 -9.90 21.95 -5.48
N GLY A 247 -10.93 21.24 -5.94
CA GLY A 247 -12.32 21.58 -5.62
C GLY A 247 -12.65 21.29 -4.14
N ARG A 248 -13.62 22.02 -3.57
CA ARG A 248 -14.20 21.73 -2.24
C ARG A 248 -14.94 20.39 -2.32
N GLY A 249 -14.24 19.28 -2.08
CA GLY A 249 -14.81 17.93 -2.16
C GLY A 249 -13.88 16.88 -2.77
N THR A 250 -12.71 17.25 -3.30
CA THR A 250 -11.73 16.25 -3.75
C THR A 250 -11.11 15.53 -2.56
N LEU A 251 -11.61 14.35 -2.22
CA LEU A 251 -10.95 13.39 -1.34
C LEU A 251 -9.59 13.03 -1.95
N ILE A 252 -8.51 13.48 -1.32
CA ILE A 252 -7.14 13.17 -1.72
C ILE A 252 -6.74 11.86 -1.04
N ALA A 253 -6.25 10.90 -1.83
CA ALA A 253 -5.64 9.66 -1.34
C ALA A 253 -4.39 9.99 -0.50
N PHE A 254 -4.49 9.90 0.83
CA PHE A 254 -3.40 10.23 1.75
C PHE A 254 -2.45 9.04 1.99
N GLY A 255 -2.90 7.81 1.71
CA GLY A 255 -2.16 6.56 1.92
C GLY A 255 -0.77 6.51 1.25
N PRO A 256 -0.62 6.87 -0.04
CA PRO A 256 0.67 6.90 -0.73
C PRO A 256 1.67 7.85 -0.05
N PHE A 257 1.22 9.01 0.43
CA PHE A 257 2.09 9.95 1.13
C PHE A 257 2.52 9.42 2.49
N MET A 258 1.62 8.74 3.21
CA MET A 258 2.01 8.00 4.42
C MET A 258 3.03 6.90 4.15
N LEU A 259 2.87 6.13 3.08
CA LEU A 259 3.81 5.07 2.71
C LEU A 259 5.17 5.62 2.32
N VAL A 260 5.22 6.71 1.54
CA VAL A 260 6.47 7.38 1.16
C VAL A 260 7.15 8.01 2.37
N GLY A 261 6.39 8.67 3.26
CA GLY A 261 6.91 9.20 4.52
C GLY A 261 7.47 8.10 5.41
N THR A 262 6.76 6.97 5.52
CA THR A 262 7.21 5.81 6.28
C THR A 262 8.48 5.22 5.70
N LEU A 263 8.57 5.09 4.38
CA LEU A 263 9.80 4.63 3.72
C LEU A 263 10.98 5.55 4.02
N ALA A 264 10.79 6.87 3.94
CA ALA A 264 11.86 7.83 4.25
C ALA A 264 12.32 7.70 5.71
N GLY A 265 11.37 7.67 6.66
CA GLY A 265 11.68 7.47 8.08
C GLY A 265 12.37 6.13 8.36
N LEU A 266 11.92 5.06 7.69
CA LEU A 266 12.47 3.72 7.82
C LEU A 266 13.90 3.62 7.29
N LEU A 267 14.19 4.20 6.12
CA LEU A 267 15.53 4.22 5.55
C LEU A 267 16.50 4.99 6.43
N VAL A 268 16.11 6.17 6.93
CA VAL A 268 16.95 6.96 7.83
C VAL A 268 17.16 6.23 9.16
N GLY A 269 16.11 5.61 9.71
CA GLY A 269 16.20 4.78 10.90
C GLY A 269 17.16 3.61 10.74
N ALA A 270 17.05 2.90 9.62
CA ALA A 270 17.92 1.78 9.29
C ALA A 270 19.39 2.18 9.15
N TYR A 271 19.69 3.32 8.51
CA TYR A 271 21.07 3.81 8.38
C TYR A 271 21.67 4.35 9.68
N ALA A 272 20.83 4.75 10.64
CA ALA A 272 21.26 5.31 11.92
C ALA A 272 21.42 4.25 13.03
N ALA A 273 20.94 3.03 12.79
CA ALA A 273 20.93 1.92 13.74
C ALA A 273 22.19 1.05 13.63
#